data_AF-A0AAW8H4B6-F1
#
_entry.id   AF-A0AAW8H4B6-F1
#
_cell.length_a   1.000
_cell.length_b   1.000
_cell.length_c   1.000
_cell.angle_alpha   90.00
_cell.angle_beta   90.00
_cell.angle_gamma   90.00
#
_symmetry.space_group_name_H-M   'P 1'
#
loop_
_entity.id
_entity.type
_entity.pdbx_description
1 polymer ?
#
loop_
_entity_poly.entity_id
_entity_poly.type
_entity_poly.pdbx_seq_one_letter_code
_entity_poly.pdbx_strand_id
1 'polypeptide(L)'
;MKQKFIEWFTKNNNGCSPAMEDDRSFVREKTQHMFEAYQAGVAEGEARYAALAVENAGLKDFVKTCFRAAADGASLDGADIQELGERLGLFGRETYQPVLHGYICGHDAGEDTVYVMKKTPATDAFLAEMRAQAKADGVQEYADSFRHSASKIRECHGDTIRVRALLHEANNADEFAAQLRKGVQS
;
A
#
# COMPACT_ATOMS: atom_id res chain seq x y z
N MET A 1 12.96 -16.86 -17.52
CA MET A 1 11.60 -16.60 -18.08
C MET A 1 10.59 -16.28 -16.99
N LYS A 2 10.48 -17.10 -15.93
CA LYS A 2 9.61 -16.88 -14.76
C LYS A 2 9.62 -15.46 -14.20
N GLN A 3 10.79 -14.90 -13.88
CA GLN A 3 10.93 -13.54 -13.34
C GLN A 3 10.37 -12.46 -14.29
N LYS A 4 10.68 -12.58 -15.59
CA LYS A 4 10.21 -11.64 -16.62
C LYS A 4 8.70 -11.70 -16.83
N PHE A 5 8.08 -12.88 -16.65
CA PHE A 5 6.63 -13.05 -16.77
C PHE A 5 5.88 -12.48 -15.56
N ILE A 6 6.40 -12.69 -14.35
CA ILE A 6 5.86 -12.11 -13.11
C ILE A 6 5.95 -10.57 -13.18
N GLU A 7 7.08 -10.02 -13.64
CA GLU A 7 7.25 -8.58 -13.84
C GLU A 7 6.36 -7.99 -14.94
N TRP A 8 6.03 -8.79 -15.96
CA TRP A 8 5.11 -8.39 -17.04
C TRP A 8 3.65 -8.38 -16.58
N PHE A 9 3.25 -9.37 -15.77
CA PHE A 9 1.87 -9.51 -15.28
C PHE A 9 1.49 -8.47 -14.24
N THR A 10 2.41 -8.18 -13.31
CA THR A 10 2.24 -7.15 -12.28
C THR A 10 2.28 -5.71 -12.81
N LYS A 11 2.64 -5.50 -14.09
CA LYS A 11 2.69 -4.20 -14.77
C LYS A 11 1.38 -3.78 -15.47
N ASN A 12 0.24 -4.41 -15.17
CA ASN A 12 -1.07 -4.05 -15.73
C ASN A 12 -1.17 -4.19 -17.26
N ASN A 13 -0.45 -5.15 -17.85
CA ASN A 13 -0.62 -5.52 -19.25
C ASN A 13 -1.90 -6.35 -19.38
N ASN A 14 -2.99 -5.70 -19.78
CA ASN A 14 -4.37 -6.21 -19.91
C ASN A 14 -4.54 -7.45 -20.81
N GLY A 15 -3.91 -8.58 -20.48
CA GLY A 15 -4.15 -9.87 -21.12
C GLY A 15 -3.63 -10.04 -22.57
N CYS A 16 -3.01 -9.03 -23.19
CA CYS A 16 -2.47 -9.15 -24.54
C CYS A 16 -1.31 -10.16 -24.58
N SER A 17 -1.52 -11.32 -25.21
CA SER A 17 -0.45 -12.29 -25.47
C SER A 17 0.64 -11.67 -26.34
N PRO A 18 1.94 -11.93 -26.07
CA PRO A 18 2.97 -11.68 -27.06
C PRO A 18 2.66 -12.50 -28.32
N ALA A 19 2.85 -11.91 -29.50
CA ALA A 19 2.71 -12.63 -30.76
C ALA A 19 3.89 -13.61 -30.90
N MET A 20 3.68 -14.89 -30.60
CA MET A 20 4.59 -15.99 -30.94
C MET A 20 3.80 -17.28 -31.24
N GLU A 21 4.46 -18.15 -32.02
CA GLU A 21 3.90 -19.26 -32.80
C GLU A 21 3.03 -20.26 -32.02
N ASP A 22 2.16 -20.94 -32.77
CA ASP A 22 1.01 -21.78 -32.38
C ASP A 22 1.40 -23.10 -31.66
N ASP A 23 2.35 -23.04 -30.74
CA ASP A 23 2.73 -24.15 -29.87
C ASP A 23 1.85 -24.18 -28.62
N ARG A 24 1.08 -25.26 -28.45
CA ARG A 24 0.20 -25.49 -27.30
C ARG A 24 0.97 -25.66 -25.97
N SER A 25 2.30 -25.82 -26.00
CA SER A 25 3.15 -25.80 -24.81
C SER A 25 3.16 -24.41 -24.14
N PHE A 26 3.17 -23.34 -24.95
CA PHE A 26 3.18 -21.95 -24.49
C PHE A 26 1.89 -21.59 -23.74
N VAL A 27 0.74 -22.13 -24.17
CA VAL A 27 -0.55 -21.90 -23.51
C VAL A 27 -0.56 -22.50 -22.10
N ARG A 28 -0.01 -23.70 -21.91
CA ARG A 28 0.08 -24.33 -20.57
C ARG A 28 1.05 -23.61 -19.64
N GLU A 29 2.24 -23.24 -20.13
CA GLU A 29 3.21 -22.48 -19.33
C GLU A 29 2.70 -21.08 -18.98
N LYS A 30 2.04 -20.40 -19.91
CA LYS A 30 1.37 -19.12 -19.66
C LYS A 30 0.34 -19.28 -18.55
N THR A 31 -0.57 -20.26 -18.63
CA THR A 31 -1.59 -20.48 -17.60
C THR A 31 -0.98 -20.81 -16.23
N GLN A 32 0.10 -21.60 -16.20
CA GLN A 32 0.81 -21.92 -14.95
C GLN A 32 1.44 -20.68 -14.31
N HIS A 33 2.16 -19.86 -15.07
CA HIS A 33 2.79 -18.65 -14.55
C HIS A 33 1.78 -17.57 -14.15
N MET A 34 0.65 -17.48 -14.85
CA MET A 34 -0.48 -16.63 -14.47
C MET A 34 -1.06 -17.04 -13.11
N PHE A 35 -1.22 -18.35 -12.88
CA PHE A 35 -1.71 -18.87 -11.62
C PHE A 35 -0.71 -18.62 -10.48
N GLU A 36 0.59 -18.81 -10.73
CA GLU A 36 1.65 -18.51 -9.75
C GLU A 36 1.68 -17.01 -9.37
N ALA A 37 1.54 -16.11 -10.34
CA ALA A 37 1.49 -14.67 -10.09
C ALA A 37 0.24 -14.27 -9.30
N TYR A 38 -0.91 -14.87 -9.60
CA TYR A 38 -2.13 -14.67 -8.83
C TYR A 38 -1.96 -15.12 -7.37
N GLN A 39 -1.42 -16.32 -7.14
CA GLN A 39 -1.18 -16.85 -5.78
C GLN A 39 -0.21 -15.96 -5.00
N ALA A 40 0.85 -15.46 -5.64
CA ALA A 40 1.79 -14.53 -5.00
C ALA A 40 1.09 -13.23 -4.58
N GLY A 41 0.24 -12.66 -5.45
CA GLY A 41 -0.52 -11.44 -5.13
C GLY A 41 -1.54 -11.65 -4.00
N VAL A 42 -2.19 -12.81 -3.96
CA VAL A 42 -3.09 -13.19 -2.85
C VAL A 42 -2.31 -13.28 -1.54
N ALA A 43 -1.19 -14.00 -1.52
CA ALA A 43 -0.36 -14.13 -0.32
C ALA A 43 0.18 -12.78 0.19
N GLU A 44 0.58 -11.88 -0.71
CA GLU A 44 0.99 -10.51 -0.36
C GLU A 44 -0.18 -9.70 0.23
N GLY A 45 -1.38 -9.84 -0.32
CA GLY A 45 -2.61 -9.26 0.24
C GLY A 45 -2.91 -9.79 1.65
N GLU A 46 -2.88 -11.11 1.82
CA GLU A 46 -3.14 -11.77 3.11
C GLU A 46 -2.12 -11.34 4.18
N ALA A 47 -0.84 -11.23 3.84
CA ALA A 47 0.19 -10.75 4.74
C ALA A 47 -0.09 -9.31 5.22
N ARG A 48 -0.54 -8.43 4.32
CA ARG A 48 -0.93 -7.05 4.67
C ARG A 48 -2.12 -7.02 5.63
N TYR A 49 -3.17 -7.78 5.32
CA TYR A 49 -4.34 -7.86 6.20
C TYR A 49 -4.01 -8.47 7.56
N ALA A 50 -3.13 -9.46 7.61
CA ALA A 50 -2.65 -10.02 8.87
C ALA A 50 -1.91 -8.98 9.72
N ALA A 51 -1.03 -8.16 9.12
CA ALA A 51 -0.33 -7.10 9.84
C ALA A 51 -1.30 -6.04 10.40
N LEU A 52 -2.26 -5.58 9.60
CA LEU A 52 -3.32 -4.66 10.05
C LEU A 52 -4.21 -5.27 11.13
N ALA A 53 -4.50 -6.57 11.05
CA ALA A 53 -5.31 -7.27 12.04
C ALA A 53 -4.59 -7.35 13.39
N VAL A 54 -3.28 -7.60 13.40
CA VAL A 54 -2.45 -7.61 14.63
C VAL A 54 -2.43 -6.22 15.28
N GLU A 55 -2.20 -5.17 14.49
CA GLU A 55 -2.20 -3.79 14.99
C GLU A 55 -3.57 -3.42 15.60
N ASN A 56 -4.66 -3.74 14.89
CA ASN A 56 -6.02 -3.52 15.38
C ASN A 56 -6.37 -4.37 16.61
N ALA A 57 -5.82 -5.57 16.73
CA ALA A 57 -6.04 -6.42 17.89
C ALA A 57 -5.44 -5.78 19.15
N GLY A 58 -4.21 -5.25 19.08
CA GLY A 58 -3.57 -4.54 20.18
C GLY A 58 -4.36 -3.31 20.63
N LEU A 59 -4.81 -2.48 19.68
CA LEU A 59 -5.67 -1.32 19.98
C LEU A 59 -7.00 -1.72 20.63
N LYS A 60 -7.66 -2.76 20.11
CA LYS A 60 -8.93 -3.26 20.67
C LYS A 60 -8.73 -3.84 22.07
N ASP A 61 -7.64 -4.54 22.31
CA ASP A 61 -7.37 -5.14 23.63
C ASP A 61 -7.02 -4.09 24.68
N PHE A 62 -6.35 -3.01 24.29
CA PHE A 62 -6.15 -1.84 25.16
C PHE A 62 -7.51 -1.26 25.60
N VAL A 63 -8.37 -0.93 24.64
CA VAL A 63 -9.69 -0.34 24.90
C VAL A 63 -10.59 -1.27 25.71
N LYS A 64 -10.61 -2.57 25.40
CA LYS A 64 -11.38 -3.57 26.17
C LYS A 64 -10.91 -3.66 27.61
N THR A 65 -9.60 -3.59 27.85
CA THR A 65 -9.06 -3.66 29.21
C THR A 65 -9.48 -2.44 30.03
N CYS A 66 -9.41 -1.24 29.43
CA CYS A 66 -9.91 -0.02 30.07
C CYS A 66 -11.41 -0.09 30.39
N PHE A 67 -12.24 -0.58 29.45
CA PHE A 67 -13.68 -0.71 29.70
C PHE A 67 -14.02 -1.76 30.75
N ARG A 68 -13.29 -2.87 30.82
CA ARG A 68 -13.47 -3.88 31.87
C ARG A 68 -13.15 -3.30 33.24
N ALA A 69 -12.02 -2.63 33.38
CA ALA A 69 -11.66 -1.98 34.64
C ALA A 69 -12.76 -1.00 35.10
N ALA A 70 -13.28 -0.17 34.19
CA ALA A 70 -14.38 0.73 34.49
C ALA A 70 -15.67 0.00 34.90
N ALA A 71 -16.01 -1.11 34.23
CA ALA A 71 -17.20 -1.91 34.52
C ALA A 71 -17.10 -2.63 35.87
N ASP A 72 -15.92 -3.11 36.22
CA ASP A 72 -15.64 -3.81 37.48
C ASP A 72 -15.49 -2.84 38.67
N GLY A 73 -15.54 -1.52 38.43
CA GLY A 73 -15.29 -0.49 39.44
C GLY A 73 -13.82 -0.41 39.87
N ALA A 74 -12.91 -1.00 39.10
CA ALA A 74 -11.48 -0.91 39.32
C ALA A 74 -10.94 0.48 38.91
N SER A 75 -9.84 0.90 39.52
CA SER A 75 -9.10 2.09 39.12
C SER A 75 -7.93 1.68 38.21
N LEU A 76 -7.73 2.40 37.11
CA LEU A 76 -6.52 2.36 36.32
C LEU A 76 -5.83 3.71 36.48
N ASP A 77 -4.64 3.71 37.07
CA ASP A 77 -3.83 4.92 37.18
C ASP A 77 -2.91 5.10 35.95
N GLY A 78 -2.10 6.15 35.98
CA GLY A 78 -1.15 6.44 34.89
C GLY A 78 -0.12 5.33 34.68
N ALA A 79 0.31 4.64 35.75
CA ALA A 79 1.28 3.56 35.67
C ALA A 79 0.65 2.30 35.04
N ASP A 80 -0.59 1.97 35.42
CA ASP A 80 -1.32 0.84 34.84
C ASP A 80 -1.52 1.02 33.32
N ILE A 81 -1.88 2.25 32.91
CA ILE A 81 -2.08 2.60 31.49
C ILE A 81 -0.77 2.49 30.72
N GLN A 82 0.34 2.96 31.30
CA GLN A 82 1.66 2.89 30.69
C GLN A 82 2.11 1.43 30.51
N GLU A 83 2.00 0.60 31.56
CA GLU A 83 2.35 -0.82 31.51
C GLU A 83 1.49 -1.57 30.49
N LEU A 84 0.17 -1.32 30.47
CA LEU A 84 -0.74 -1.92 29.50
C LEU A 84 -0.36 -1.55 28.06
N GLY A 85 -0.10 -0.27 27.80
CA GLY A 85 0.25 0.21 26.47
C GLY A 85 1.59 -0.36 25.99
N GLU A 86 2.58 -0.51 26.86
CA GLU A 86 3.84 -1.17 26.51
C GLU A 86 3.69 -2.67 26.25
N ARG A 87 2.95 -3.36 27.12
CA ARG A 87 2.68 -4.79 26.99
C ARG A 87 1.98 -5.12 25.66
N LEU A 88 1.14 -4.22 25.18
CA LEU A 88 0.45 -4.31 23.88
C LEU A 88 1.28 -3.75 22.72
N GLY A 89 2.49 -3.25 22.96
CA GLY A 89 3.36 -2.66 21.96
C GLY A 89 2.87 -1.32 21.40
N LEU A 90 1.90 -0.68 22.04
CA LEU A 90 1.34 0.61 21.65
C LEU A 90 2.20 1.79 22.12
N PHE A 91 2.89 1.65 23.25
CA PHE A 91 3.76 2.69 23.80
C PHE A 91 5.24 2.30 23.69
N GLY A 92 6.08 3.32 23.52
CA GLY A 92 7.53 3.24 23.64
C GLY A 92 8.02 4.21 24.71
N ARG A 93 9.17 3.91 25.31
CA ARG A 93 9.87 4.79 26.22
C ARG A 93 10.87 5.64 25.45
N GLU A 94 10.83 6.94 25.68
CA GLU A 94 11.82 7.89 25.17
C GLU A 94 12.36 8.73 26.33
N THR A 95 13.62 9.14 26.22
CA THR A 95 14.20 10.13 27.13
C THR A 95 13.60 11.49 26.81
N TYR A 96 13.04 12.16 27.81
CA TYR A 96 12.36 13.43 27.65
C TYR A 96 13.27 14.48 27.01
N GLN A 97 12.80 15.06 25.92
CA GLN A 97 13.42 16.16 25.19
C GLN A 97 12.34 17.21 24.88
N PRO A 98 12.43 18.43 25.44
CA PRO A 98 11.42 19.47 25.21
C PRO A 98 11.19 19.79 23.73
N VAL A 99 12.22 19.63 22.90
CA VAL A 99 12.15 19.81 21.44
C VAL A 99 11.27 18.76 20.76
N LEU A 100 11.24 17.52 21.26
CA LEU A 100 10.48 16.42 20.66
C LEU A 100 9.11 16.24 21.31
N HIS A 101 9.02 16.42 22.64
CA HIS A 101 7.84 16.07 23.43
C HIS A 101 7.02 17.29 23.86
N GLY A 102 7.51 18.50 23.61
CA GLY A 102 6.95 19.73 24.16
C GLY A 102 7.33 19.95 25.62
N TYR A 103 7.00 21.11 26.19
CA TYR A 103 7.30 21.40 27.59
C TYR A 103 6.32 20.68 28.52
N ILE A 104 6.81 19.67 29.23
CA ILE A 104 6.14 19.02 30.34
C ILE A 104 6.60 19.72 31.62
N CYS A 105 5.66 20.27 32.39
CA CYS A 105 5.94 21.08 33.56
C CYS A 105 6.76 20.30 34.61
N GLY A 106 7.91 20.85 35.01
CA GLY A 106 8.68 20.38 36.17
C GLY A 106 9.81 19.38 35.89
N HIS A 107 10.15 19.11 34.63
CA HIS A 107 11.22 18.18 34.26
C HIS A 107 12.25 18.85 33.35
N ASP A 108 13.54 18.66 33.64
CA ASP A 108 14.61 19.06 32.72
C ASP A 108 14.85 17.99 31.65
N ALA A 109 15.40 18.41 30.51
CA ALA A 109 15.72 17.50 29.42
C ALA A 109 16.69 16.41 29.89
N GLY A 110 16.37 15.14 29.61
CA GLY A 110 17.22 14.01 29.98
C GLY A 110 16.96 13.40 31.36
N GLU A 111 16.15 14.05 32.20
CA GLU A 111 15.88 13.55 33.56
C GLU A 111 14.80 12.46 33.59
N ASP A 112 13.84 12.56 32.68
CA ASP A 112 12.63 11.76 32.72
C ASP A 112 12.47 10.82 31.53
N THR A 113 11.78 9.71 31.78
CA THR A 113 11.27 8.84 30.72
C THR A 113 9.83 9.22 30.42
N VAL A 114 9.55 9.53 29.16
CA VAL A 114 8.20 9.75 28.67
C VAL A 114 7.72 8.56 27.86
N TYR A 115 6.41 8.35 27.87
CA TYR A 115 5.76 7.34 27.05
C TYR A 115 5.19 8.00 25.81
N VAL A 116 5.63 7.51 24.64
CA VAL A 116 5.16 7.98 23.35
C VAL A 116 4.34 6.89 22.67
N MET A 117 3.32 7.28 21.92
CA MET A 117 2.63 6.34 21.04
C MET A 117 3.57 5.89 19.94
N LYS A 118 3.76 4.58 19.81
CA LYS A 118 4.45 4.02 18.66
C LYS A 118 3.64 4.32 17.41
N LYS A 119 4.36 4.57 16.31
CA LYS A 119 3.75 4.63 14.98
C LYS A 119 3.02 3.32 14.69
N THR A 120 2.02 3.42 13.82
CA THR A 120 1.22 2.33 13.28
C THR A 120 1.77 1.94 11.89
N PRO A 121 2.87 1.17 11.82
CA PRO A 121 3.60 0.95 10.57
C PRO A 121 2.76 0.22 9.53
N ALA A 122 1.85 -0.68 9.94
CA ALA A 122 1.00 -1.41 9.00
C ALA A 122 -0.05 -0.47 8.38
N THR A 123 -0.68 0.37 9.20
CA THR A 123 -1.62 1.39 8.71
C THR A 123 -0.94 2.44 7.82
N ASP A 124 0.24 2.93 8.22
CA ASP A 124 0.99 3.91 7.43
C ASP A 124 1.41 3.35 6.07
N ALA A 125 1.93 2.12 6.04
CA ALA A 125 2.29 1.42 4.81
C ALA A 125 1.07 1.22 3.90
N PHE A 126 -0.05 0.77 4.47
CA PHE A 126 -1.30 0.61 3.74
C PHE A 126 -1.80 1.92 3.13
N LEU A 127 -1.78 3.02 3.89
CA LEU A 127 -2.19 4.34 3.40
C LEU A 127 -1.24 4.87 2.32
N ALA A 128 0.06 4.62 2.44
CA ALA A 128 1.03 4.99 1.40
C ALA A 128 0.74 4.23 0.09
N GLU A 129 0.46 2.93 0.19
CA GLU A 129 0.07 2.10 -0.95
C GLU A 129 -1.24 2.58 -1.59
N MET A 130 -2.29 2.81 -0.81
CA MET A 130 -3.56 3.32 -1.32
C MET A 130 -3.40 4.67 -2.02
N ARG A 131 -2.56 5.57 -1.48
CA ARG A 131 -2.26 6.84 -2.16
C ARG A 131 -1.52 6.63 -3.48
N ALA A 132 -0.59 5.68 -3.56
CA ALA A 132 0.10 5.38 -4.81
C ALA A 132 -0.81 4.73 -5.84
N GLN A 133 -1.66 3.81 -5.42
CA GLN A 133 -2.68 3.18 -6.27
C GLN A 133 -3.65 4.23 -6.82
N ALA A 134 -4.19 5.10 -5.97
CA ALA A 134 -5.08 6.18 -6.40
C ALA A 134 -4.41 7.13 -7.42
N LYS A 135 -3.13 7.46 -7.22
CA LYS A 135 -2.35 8.24 -8.20
C LYS A 135 -2.19 7.48 -9.52
N ALA A 136 -1.86 6.19 -9.46
CA ALA A 136 -1.70 5.35 -10.65
C ALA A 136 -3.02 5.21 -11.44
N ASP A 137 -4.14 5.09 -10.74
CA ASP A 137 -5.46 4.99 -11.37
C ASP A 137 -5.87 6.31 -12.03
N GLY A 138 -5.60 7.45 -11.41
CA GLY A 138 -5.81 8.76 -12.06
C GLY A 138 -4.94 8.96 -13.31
N VAL A 139 -3.71 8.47 -13.32
CA VAL A 139 -2.85 8.47 -14.52
C VAL A 139 -3.42 7.52 -15.60
N GLN A 140 -3.99 6.39 -15.20
CA GLN A 140 -4.62 5.43 -16.11
C GLN A 140 -5.86 6.03 -16.79
N GLU A 141 -6.70 6.75 -16.04
CA GLU A 141 -7.85 7.50 -16.59
C GLU A 141 -7.38 8.56 -17.59
N TYR A 142 -6.25 9.21 -17.33
CA TYR A 142 -5.65 10.17 -18.27
C TYR A 142 -5.17 9.49 -19.57
N ALA A 143 -4.55 8.31 -19.46
CA ALA A 143 -4.19 7.49 -20.62
C ALA A 143 -5.43 7.12 -21.47
N ASP A 144 -6.52 6.74 -20.82
CA ASP A 144 -7.78 6.39 -21.49
C ASP A 144 -8.41 7.59 -22.22
N SER A 145 -8.29 8.80 -21.68
CA SER A 145 -8.71 10.03 -22.35
C SER A 145 -7.97 10.26 -23.68
N PHE A 146 -6.65 10.00 -23.72
CA PHE A 146 -5.89 10.06 -24.96
C PHE A 146 -6.33 8.99 -25.96
N ARG A 147 -6.55 7.75 -25.52
CA ARG A 147 -7.07 6.67 -26.38
C ARG A 147 -8.45 7.02 -26.95
N HIS A 148 -9.33 7.57 -26.12
CA HIS A 148 -10.66 7.99 -26.53
C HIS A 148 -10.59 9.08 -27.61
N SER A 149 -9.74 10.09 -27.40
CA SER A 149 -9.51 11.16 -28.38
C SER A 149 -8.90 10.64 -29.68
N ALA A 150 -7.96 9.71 -29.59
CA ALA A 150 -7.34 9.06 -30.74
C ALA A 150 -8.36 8.26 -31.56
N SER A 151 -9.27 7.52 -30.91
CA SER A 151 -10.34 6.77 -31.61
C SER A 151 -11.24 7.70 -32.39
N LYS A 152 -11.74 8.77 -31.76
CA LYS A 152 -12.62 9.77 -32.43
C LYS A 152 -11.97 10.40 -33.65
N ILE A 153 -10.70 10.80 -33.54
CA ILE A 153 -9.99 11.39 -34.68
C ILE A 153 -9.80 10.35 -35.78
N ARG A 154 -9.45 9.12 -35.42
CA ARG A 154 -9.26 8.02 -36.37
C ARG A 154 -10.53 7.68 -37.13
N GLU A 155 -11.68 7.71 -36.47
CA GLU A 155 -13.00 7.50 -37.10
C GLU A 155 -13.32 8.59 -38.14
N CYS A 156 -12.99 9.86 -37.86
CA CYS A 156 -13.30 10.97 -38.76
C CYS A 156 -12.24 11.23 -39.85
N HIS A 157 -10.96 10.98 -39.57
CA HIS A 157 -9.84 11.44 -40.41
C HIS A 157 -8.80 10.34 -40.71
N GLY A 158 -9.04 9.10 -40.28
CA GLY A 158 -8.09 8.00 -40.43
C GLY A 158 -6.87 8.10 -39.51
N ASP A 159 -5.87 7.25 -39.76
CA ASP A 159 -4.65 7.18 -38.94
C ASP A 159 -3.69 8.34 -39.24
N THR A 160 -3.87 9.45 -38.53
CA THR A 160 -3.07 10.66 -38.68
C THR A 160 -1.88 10.69 -37.72
N ILE A 161 -0.91 11.59 -37.96
CA ILE A 161 0.19 11.88 -37.04
C ILE A 161 -0.34 12.21 -35.62
N ARG A 162 -1.49 12.90 -35.54
CA ARG A 162 -2.12 13.26 -34.26
C ARG A 162 -2.65 12.03 -33.52
N VAL A 163 -3.22 11.04 -34.23
CA VAL A 163 -3.65 9.76 -33.63
C VAL A 163 -2.46 9.03 -33.02
N ARG A 164 -1.35 8.93 -33.76
CA ARG A 164 -0.13 8.28 -33.29
C ARG A 164 0.49 8.97 -32.08
N ALA A 165 0.52 10.30 -32.08
CA ALA A 165 1.00 11.09 -30.94
C ALA A 165 0.16 10.84 -29.68
N LEU A 166 -1.17 10.86 -29.78
CA LEU A 166 -2.05 10.59 -28.64
C LEU A 166 -1.87 9.16 -28.08
N LEU A 167 -1.71 8.17 -28.95
CA LEU A 167 -1.44 6.80 -28.51
C LEU A 167 -0.06 6.66 -27.85
N HIS A 168 0.93 7.41 -28.31
CA HIS A 168 2.24 7.46 -27.65
C HIS A 168 2.13 8.05 -26.24
N GLU A 169 1.40 9.14 -26.07
CA GLU A 169 1.17 9.73 -24.73
C GLU A 169 0.38 8.80 -23.80
N ALA A 170 -0.59 8.05 -24.33
CA ALA A 170 -1.30 7.03 -23.56
C ALA A 170 -0.34 5.94 -23.03
N ASN A 171 0.59 5.49 -23.87
CA ASN A 171 1.59 4.49 -23.46
C ASN A 171 2.57 5.06 -22.40
N ASN A 172 3.02 6.31 -22.57
CA ASN A 172 3.87 6.97 -21.56
C ASN A 172 3.16 7.07 -20.20
N ALA A 173 1.86 7.39 -20.22
CA ALA A 173 1.03 7.43 -19.02
C ALA A 173 0.89 6.03 -18.37
N ASP A 174 0.67 4.97 -19.15
CA ASP A 174 0.65 3.60 -18.60
C ASP A 174 1.97 3.22 -17.91
N GLU A 175 3.11 3.56 -18.54
CA GLU A 175 4.42 3.28 -17.98
C GLU A 175 4.63 4.02 -16.66
N PHE A 176 4.20 5.28 -16.59
CA PHE A 176 4.26 6.07 -15.37
C PHE A 176 3.34 5.51 -14.28
N ALA A 177 2.11 5.12 -14.60
CA ALA A 177 1.20 4.45 -13.67
C ALA A 177 1.81 3.14 -13.13
N ALA A 178 2.47 2.36 -13.97
CA ALA A 178 3.17 1.15 -13.56
C ALA A 178 4.36 1.44 -12.63
N GLN A 179 5.08 2.55 -12.82
CA GLN A 179 6.15 2.98 -11.90
C GLN A 179 5.60 3.39 -10.53
N LEU A 180 4.48 4.13 -10.50
CA LEU A 180 3.82 4.55 -9.26
C LEU A 180 3.42 3.34 -8.39
N ARG A 181 2.92 2.25 -9.01
CA ARG A 181 2.56 1.02 -8.30
C ARG A 181 3.79 0.28 -7.75
N LYS A 182 4.94 0.38 -8.42
CA LYS A 182 6.20 -0.29 -7.99
C LYS A 182 6.97 0.47 -6.91
N GLY A 183 6.92 1.80 -6.94
CA GLY A 183 7.70 2.65 -6.02
C GLY A 183 7.31 2.58 -4.55
N VAL A 184 6.24 1.84 -4.20
CA VAL A 184 5.83 1.61 -2.80
C VAL A 184 6.44 0.34 -2.20
N GLN A 185 6.92 -0.59 -3.03
CA GLN A 185 7.50 -1.86 -2.57
C GLN A 185 9.01 -1.80 -2.29
N SER A 186 9.62 -0.60 -2.25
CA SER A 186 11.08 -0.40 -2.04
C SER A 186 11.42 -0.05 -0.59
#